data_AF-A0A815JW75-F1
#
_entry.id   AF-A0A815JW75-F1
#
_cell.length_a   1.000
_cell.length_b   1.000
_cell.length_c   1.000
_cell.angle_alpha   90.00
_cell.angle_beta   90.00
_cell.angle_gamma   90.00
#
_symmetry.space_group_name_H-M   'P 1'
#
loop_
_entity.id
_entity.type
_entity.pdbx_description
1 polymer ?
#
loop_
_entity_poly.entity_id
_entity_poly.type
_entity_poly.pdbx_seq_one_letter_code
_entity_poly.pdbx_strand_id
1 'polypeptide(L)' 'MFLIYDIIVGEGIVRLEIFRQLTLNGYKNVLLLDKSLRVLTDTSSGNSGILRTRFDTIPQTLESKLVKRDYELY' A
#
# COMPACT_ATOMS: atom_id res chain seq x y z
N MET A 1 -15.05 0.46 29.33
CA MET A 1 -14.67 -0.48 28.24
C MET A 1 -13.84 0.30 27.25
N PHE A 2 -12.57 -0.05 27.06
CA PHE A 2 -11.70 0.63 26.09
C PHE A 2 -11.70 -0.16 24.77
N LEU A 3 -11.74 0.54 23.65
CA LEU A 3 -11.61 -0.06 22.33
C LEU A 3 -10.12 -0.08 21.95
N ILE A 4 -9.63 -1.22 21.47
CA ILE A 4 -8.25 -1.41 21.01
C ILE A 4 -8.27 -1.54 19.49
N TYR A 5 -7.39 -0.79 18.83
CA TYR A 5 -7.27 -0.75 17.37
C TYR A 5 -5.83 -1.00 16.92
N ASP A 6 -5.69 -1.71 15.80
CA ASP A 6 -4.46 -1.79 15.02
C ASP A 6 -4.42 -0.58 14.06
N ILE A 7 -3.52 0.37 14.31
CA ILE A 7 -3.48 1.64 13.57
C ILE A 7 -2.44 1.58 12.45
N ILE A 8 -2.89 1.88 11.24
CA ILE A 8 -2.03 2.15 10.08
C ILE A 8 -1.98 3.67 9.88
N VAL A 9 -0.78 4.23 9.91
CA VAL A 9 -0.56 5.67 9.73
C VAL A 9 -0.17 5.96 8.28
N GLY A 10 -0.92 6.84 7.64
CA GLY A 10 -0.71 7.21 6.23
C GLY A 10 -1.81 6.73 5.30
N GLU A 11 -2.18 7.57 4.34
CA GLU A 11 -3.22 7.40 3.32
C GLU A 11 -2.68 7.06 1.92
N GLY A 12 -1.37 6.82 1.82
CA GLY A 12 -0.70 6.44 0.59
C GLY A 12 -1.01 5.00 0.14
N ILE A 13 -0.81 4.73 -1.15
CA ILE A 13 -1.28 3.48 -1.80
C ILE A 13 -0.80 2.19 -1.12
N VAL A 14 0.45 2.17 -0.63
CA VAL A 14 1.01 1.01 0.08
C VAL A 14 0.26 0.75 1.41
N ARG A 15 -0.11 1.80 2.15
CA ARG A 15 -0.83 1.68 3.42
C ARG A 15 -2.26 1.25 3.20
N LEU A 16 -2.90 1.77 2.16
CA LEU A 16 -4.23 1.34 1.73
C LEU A 16 -4.26 -0.14 1.37
N GLU A 17 -3.22 -0.65 0.69
CA GLU A 17 -3.13 -2.08 0.40
C GLU A 17 -2.98 -2.93 1.67
N ILE A 18 -2.17 -2.48 2.64
CA ILE A 18 -2.06 -3.17 3.94
C ILE A 18 -3.40 -3.17 4.67
N PHE A 19 -4.08 -2.01 4.73
CA PHE A 19 -5.41 -1.89 5.34
C PHE A 19 -6.40 -2.85 4.67
N ARG A 20 -6.45 -2.85 3.33
CA ARG A 20 -7.29 -3.75 2.54
C ARG A 20 -7.00 -5.21 2.85
N GLN A 21 -5.73 -5.61 2.89
CA GLN A 21 -5.34 -7.00 3.21
C GLN A 21 -5.78 -7.39 4.61
N LEU A 22 -5.57 -6.56 5.63
CA LEU A 22 -6.02 -6.89 6.99
C LEU A 22 -7.55 -7.02 7.05
N THR A 23 -8.27 -6.08 6.44
CA THR A 23 -9.75 -6.15 6.38
C THR A 23 -10.22 -7.43 5.69
N LEU A 24 -9.63 -7.80 4.55
CA LEU A 24 -9.99 -9.01 3.81
C LEU A 24 -9.61 -10.31 4.54
N ASN A 25 -8.59 -10.27 5.39
CA ASN A 25 -8.21 -11.38 6.26
C ASN A 25 -9.01 -11.42 7.58
N GLY A 26 -10.07 -10.62 7.70
CA GLY A 26 -11.02 -10.70 8.82
C GLY A 26 -10.65 -9.93 10.07
N TYR A 27 -9.60 -9.09 10.02
CA TYR A 27 -9.29 -8.19 11.13
C TYR A 27 -10.38 -7.12 11.25
N LYS A 28 -10.96 -6.97 12.45
CA LYS A 28 -12.15 -6.14 12.67
C LYS A 28 -11.86 -4.74 13.22
N ASN A 29 -10.76 -4.57 13.95
CA ASN A 29 -10.42 -3.31 14.63
C ASN A 29 -9.20 -2.64 13.99
N VAL A 30 -9.20 -2.52 12.67
CA VAL A 30 -8.12 -1.84 11.95
C VAL A 30 -8.55 -0.41 11.65
N LEU A 31 -7.68 0.56 11.90
CA LEU A 31 -7.93 1.97 11.64
C LEU A 31 -6.84 2.54 10.72
N LEU A 32 -7.25 3.16 9.62
CA LEU A 32 -6.38 4.01 8.82
C LEU A 32 -6.46 5.44 9.36
N LEU A 33 -5.32 6.02 9.72
CA LEU A 33 -5.24 7.38 10.25
C LEU A 33 -4.24 8.20 9.45
N ASP A 34 -4.66 9.37 8.99
CA ASP A 34 -3.77 10.32 8.35
C ASP A 34 -4.14 11.77 8.69
N LYS A 35 -3.18 12.69 8.52
CA LYS A 35 -3.38 14.14 8.69
C LYS A 35 -4.16 14.77 7.53
N SER A 36 -4.12 14.14 6.35
CA SER A 36 -4.75 14.60 5.12
C SER A 36 -6.24 14.31 5.14
N LEU A 37 -7.02 15.20 4.52
CA LEU A 37 -8.45 15.02 4.34
C LEU A 37 -8.80 14.14 3.14
N ARG A 38 -7.82 13.76 2.30
CA ARG A 38 -8.02 12.98 1.07
C ARG A 38 -7.02 11.86 1.01
N VAL A 39 -7.46 10.70 0.51
CA VAL A 39 -6.57 9.56 0.23
C VAL A 39 -5.68 9.84 -0.97
N LEU A 40 -4.55 9.11 -1.07
CA LEU A 40 -3.63 9.17 -2.19
C LEU A 40 -3.01 10.55 -2.44
N THR A 41 -2.86 11.38 -1.41
CA THR A 41 -2.13 12.65 -1.53
C THR A 41 -0.60 12.44 -1.59
N ASP A 42 0.14 13.53 -1.78
CA ASP A 42 1.61 13.56 -1.88
C ASP A 42 2.18 12.59 -2.94
N THR A 43 3.09 11.70 -2.56
CA THR A 43 3.80 10.79 -3.49
C THR A 43 2.86 9.84 -4.25
N SER A 44 1.69 9.52 -3.68
CA SER A 44 0.76 8.57 -4.32
C SER A 44 0.00 9.18 -5.50
N SER A 45 -0.13 10.51 -5.56
CA SER A 45 -0.68 11.26 -6.71
C SER A 45 0.38 11.97 -7.53
N GLY A 46 1.56 12.22 -6.95
CA GLY A 46 2.69 12.86 -7.62
C GLY A 46 3.64 11.91 -8.37
N ASN A 47 3.21 10.69 -8.72
CA ASN A 47 4.00 9.74 -9.50
C ASN A 47 3.62 9.75 -10.99
N SER A 48 4.39 9.04 -11.82
CA SER A 48 4.20 9.02 -13.27
C SER A 48 2.97 8.24 -13.77
N GLY A 49 2.24 7.54 -12.89
CA GLY A 49 1.08 6.72 -13.28
C GLY A 49 1.44 5.51 -14.15
N ILE A 50 2.69 5.02 -14.07
CA ILE A 50 3.22 3.94 -14.90
C ILE A 50 3.38 2.67 -14.05
N LEU A 51 2.92 1.54 -14.61
CA LEU A 51 3.30 0.20 -14.15
C LEU A 51 4.68 -0.15 -14.72
N ARG A 52 5.68 -0.38 -13.86
CA ARG A 52 7.08 -0.53 -14.31
C ARG A 52 7.35 -1.90 -14.90
N THR A 53 8.23 -1.93 -15.91
CA THR A 53 8.58 -3.16 -16.64
C THR A 53 9.68 -4.01 -16.03
N ARG A 54 10.25 -3.58 -14.89
CA ARG A 54 11.45 -4.14 -14.23
C ARG A 54 12.79 -3.86 -14.92
N PHE A 55 12.78 -3.16 -16.05
CA PHE A 55 13.96 -2.97 -16.90
C PHE A 55 15.20 -2.50 -16.13
N ASP A 56 15.01 -1.60 -15.15
CA ASP A 56 16.04 -0.97 -14.33
C ASP A 56 16.19 -1.56 -12.92
N THR A 57 15.43 -2.60 -12.57
CA THR A 57 15.46 -3.18 -11.21
C THR A 57 16.67 -4.07 -10.99
N ILE A 58 17.32 -3.94 -9.82
CA ILE A 58 18.45 -4.81 -9.44
C ILE A 58 17.91 -6.23 -9.14
N PRO A 59 18.42 -7.30 -9.78
CA PRO A 59 17.93 -8.65 -9.56
C PRO A 59 17.97 -9.10 -8.10
N GLN A 60 17.05 -9.99 -7.73
CA GLN A 60 16.94 -10.62 -6.40
C GLN A 60 16.59 -9.68 -5.22
N THR A 61 16.51 -8.37 -5.46
CA THR A 61 16.00 -7.39 -4.49
C THR A 61 14.50 -7.53 -4.25
N LEU A 62 14.01 -6.91 -3.18
CA LEU A 62 12.58 -6.86 -2.89
C LEU A 62 11.81 -6.15 -4.00
N GLU A 63 12.30 -5.01 -4.50
CA GLU A 63 11.69 -4.29 -5.63
C GLU A 63 11.58 -5.20 -6.84
N SER A 64 12.68 -5.87 -7.21
CA SER A 64 12.65 -6.86 -8.27
C SER A 64 11.70 -8.02 -7.94
N LYS A 65 11.49 -8.48 -6.71
CA LYS A 65 10.46 -9.51 -6.49
C LYS A 65 9.04 -8.96 -6.67
N LEU A 66 8.76 -7.76 -6.17
CA LEU A 66 7.43 -7.16 -6.15
C LEU A 66 6.93 -6.75 -7.53
N VAL A 67 7.77 -6.08 -8.35
CA VAL A 67 7.40 -5.70 -9.73
C VAL A 67 7.15 -6.96 -10.60
N LYS A 68 7.58 -8.16 -10.16
CA LYS A 68 7.47 -9.39 -10.97
C LYS A 68 6.07 -9.91 -10.85
N ARG A 69 5.65 -9.98 -9.59
CA ARG A 69 4.32 -10.37 -9.19
C ARG A 69 3.27 -9.42 -9.75
N ASP A 70 3.60 -8.14 -9.90
CA ASP A 70 2.69 -7.14 -10.47
C ASP A 70 2.30 -7.48 -11.92
N TYR A 71 3.26 -7.93 -12.74
CA TYR A 71 3.00 -8.47 -14.08
C TYR A 71 2.15 -9.73 -14.13
N GLU A 72 2.04 -10.46 -13.02
CA GLU A 72 1.20 -11.66 -12.93
C GLU A 72 -0.24 -11.31 -12.53
N LEU A 73 -0.47 -10.08 -12.05
CA LEU A 73 -1.78 -9.59 -11.58
C LEU A 73 -2.58 -8.85 -12.64
N TYR A 74 -1.95 -8.46 -13.76
CA TYR A 74 -2.52 -7.68 -14.87
C TYR A 74 -2.10 -8.26 -16.22
#